data_AF-A0AAV5G2Q7-F1
#
_entry.id   AF-A0AAV5G2Q7-F1
#
_cell.length_a   1.000
_cell.length_b   1.000
_cell.length_c   1.000
_cell.angle_alpha   90.00
_cell.angle_beta   90.00
_cell.angle_gamma   90.00
#
_symmetry.space_group_name_H-M   'P 1'
#
loop_
_entity.id
_entity.type
_entity.pdbx_description
1 polymer ?
#
loop_
_entity_poly.entity_id
_entity_poly.type
_entity_poly.pdbx_seq_one_letter_code
_entity_poly.pdbx_strand_id
1 'polypeptide(L)'
;MSTTQRSESMNSFFDGYVNSKTTLRLFVNQYENALRDKVEKENIADFHSFKSIVPCINHYDIEKQFQSVYTNSKFQEFQKELTRKIYYYPTFIKKEGAIEVYQVTEDMRIGDKRKDVVYDILLNEEEFEVKCSCHHYEFRGILCRHVLCLLREKRIKEVPLKYILERWKKNVKRKHNFIRCTYSGMEDTSVAKRFDMFCAIHFMKWQK
;
A
#
# COMPACT_ATOMS: atom_id res chain seq x y z
N MET A 1 17.44 7.56 17.64
CA MET A 1 16.32 6.82 17.01
C MET A 1 16.78 5.39 16.82
N SER A 2 16.23 4.44 17.59
CA SER A 2 16.55 3.01 17.45
C SER A 2 15.61 2.38 16.42
N THR A 3 16.17 1.78 15.38
CA THR A 3 15.43 1.14 14.29
C THR A 3 14.95 -0.26 14.71
N THR A 4 13.93 -0.35 15.57
CA THR A 4 13.32 -1.64 15.99
C THR A 4 12.24 -2.16 15.04
N GLN A 5 11.84 -1.39 14.03
CA GLN A 5 10.74 -1.78 13.13
C GLN A 5 10.99 -3.12 12.41
N ARG A 6 12.25 -3.45 12.10
CA ARG A 6 12.62 -4.75 11.51
C ARG A 6 12.47 -5.92 12.49
N SER A 7 12.90 -5.75 13.74
CA SER A 7 12.71 -6.77 14.77
C SER A 7 11.24 -6.90 15.16
N GLU A 8 10.46 -5.82 15.16
CA GLU A 8 9.03 -5.84 15.40
C GLU A 8 8.28 -6.58 14.30
N SER A 9 8.59 -6.33 13.01
CA SER A 9 7.94 -7.06 11.91
C SER A 9 8.29 -8.55 11.94
N MET A 10 9.55 -8.89 12.26
CA MET A 10 9.99 -10.28 12.35
C MET A 10 9.40 -10.99 13.58
N ASN A 11 9.31 -10.30 14.71
CA ASN A 11 8.64 -10.82 15.90
C ASN A 11 7.14 -11.02 15.65
N SER A 12 6.47 -10.09 14.96
CA SER A 12 5.04 -10.23 14.61
C SER A 12 4.74 -11.40 13.68
N PHE A 13 5.70 -11.78 12.81
CA PHE A 13 5.55 -12.94 11.94
C PHE A 13 5.63 -14.27 12.71
N PHE A 14 6.45 -14.32 13.76
CA PHE A 14 6.61 -15.51 14.61
C PHE A 14 5.78 -15.48 15.89
N ASP A 15 4.98 -14.43 16.08
CA ASP A 15 4.17 -14.24 17.28
C ASP A 15 3.12 -15.36 17.37
N GLY A 16 3.11 -16.06 18.50
CA GLY A 16 2.32 -17.29 18.69
C GLY A 16 2.93 -18.59 18.15
N TYR A 17 4.00 -18.55 17.35
CA TYR A 17 4.66 -19.75 16.78
C TYR A 17 5.98 -20.11 17.47
N VAL A 18 6.77 -19.11 17.89
CA VAL A 18 8.11 -19.29 18.46
C VAL A 18 8.21 -18.60 19.82
N ASN A 19 8.81 -19.26 20.80
CA ASN A 19 9.12 -18.69 22.12
C ASN A 19 10.53 -19.10 22.57
N SER A 20 10.96 -18.60 23.74
CA SER A 20 12.31 -18.86 24.28
C SER A 20 12.60 -20.33 24.59
N LYS A 21 11.59 -21.20 24.60
CA LYS A 21 11.70 -22.65 24.85
C LYS A 21 11.62 -23.48 23.57
N THR A 22 11.41 -22.86 22.40
CA THR A 22 11.33 -23.57 21.12
C THR A 22 12.71 -24.09 20.71
N THR A 23 12.86 -25.41 20.61
CA THR A 23 14.11 -26.03 20.12
C THR A 23 14.28 -25.81 18.62
N LEU A 24 15.51 -25.89 18.11
CA LEU A 24 15.80 -25.72 16.67
C LEU A 24 14.98 -26.67 15.78
N ARG A 25 14.75 -27.91 16.22
CA ARG A 25 13.91 -28.86 15.48
C ARG A 25 12.44 -28.43 15.43
N LEU A 26 11.91 -27.93 16.55
CA LEU A 26 10.53 -27.41 16.62
C LEU A 26 10.40 -26.09 15.85
N PHE A 27 11.46 -25.29 15.80
CA PHE A 27 11.50 -24.03 15.05
C PHE A 27 11.27 -24.26 13.56
N VAL A 28 11.89 -25.27 12.94
CA VAL A 28 11.68 -25.56 11.51
C VAL A 28 10.21 -25.83 11.21
N ASN A 29 9.56 -26.70 12.01
CA ASN A 29 8.14 -26.99 11.84
C ASN A 29 7.26 -25.74 12.07
N GLN A 30 7.57 -24.93 13.08
CA GLN A 30 6.81 -23.72 13.37
C GLN A 30 7.03 -22.61 12.35
N TYR A 31 8.22 -22.55 11.75
CA TYR A 31 8.52 -21.66 10.64
C TYR A 31 7.67 -22.03 9.41
N GLU A 32 7.58 -23.31 9.08
CA GLU A 32 6.72 -23.79 7.99
C GLU A 32 5.25 -23.48 8.27
N ASN A 33 4.77 -23.66 9.50
CA ASN A 33 3.40 -23.30 9.89
C ASN A 33 3.14 -21.79 9.73
N ALA A 34 4.02 -20.94 10.27
CA ALA A 34 3.90 -19.49 10.15
C ALA A 34 3.92 -19.02 8.69
N LEU A 35 4.74 -19.68 7.86
CA LEU A 35 4.79 -19.40 6.42
C LEU A 35 3.50 -19.80 5.72
N ARG A 36 2.93 -20.98 5.99
CA ARG A 36 1.65 -21.43 5.43
C ARG A 36 0.52 -20.47 5.79
N ASP A 37 0.40 -20.11 7.07
CA ASP A 37 -0.65 -19.22 7.55
C ASP A 37 -0.54 -17.84 6.92
N LYS A 38 0.68 -17.35 6.68
CA LYS A 38 0.92 -16.10 5.94
C LYS A 38 0.48 -16.20 4.48
N VAL A 39 0.83 -17.28 3.78
CA VAL A 39 0.43 -17.50 2.38
C VAL A 39 -1.09 -17.61 2.27
N GLU A 40 -1.75 -18.33 3.18
CA GLU A 40 -3.20 -18.45 3.20
C GLU A 40 -3.88 -17.09 3.42
N LYS A 41 -3.42 -16.30 4.40
CA LYS A 41 -3.93 -14.94 4.64
C LYS A 41 -3.73 -14.03 3.42
N GLU A 42 -2.57 -14.10 2.76
CA GLU A 42 -2.30 -13.37 1.51
C GLU A 42 -3.26 -13.79 0.40
N ASN A 43 -3.49 -15.10 0.21
CA ASN A 43 -4.42 -15.63 -0.80
C ASN A 43 -5.86 -15.19 -0.55
N ILE A 44 -6.31 -15.21 0.71
CA ILE A 44 -7.64 -14.73 1.09
C ILE A 44 -7.76 -13.22 0.80
N ALA A 45 -6.76 -12.43 1.16
CA ALA A 45 -6.75 -10.99 0.92
C ALA A 45 -6.72 -10.63 -0.58
N ASP A 46 -5.96 -11.39 -1.37
CA ASP A 46 -5.91 -11.24 -2.82
C ASP A 46 -7.27 -11.63 -3.43
N PHE A 47 -7.87 -12.75 -3.01
CA PHE A 47 -9.22 -13.16 -3.42
C PHE A 47 -10.28 -12.09 -3.11
N HIS A 48 -10.27 -11.52 -1.92
CA HIS A 48 -11.16 -10.40 -1.56
C HIS A 48 -10.89 -9.15 -2.40
N SER A 49 -9.62 -8.87 -2.74
CA SER A 49 -9.25 -7.75 -3.59
C SER A 49 -9.74 -7.91 -5.04
N PHE A 50 -9.86 -9.14 -5.52
CA PHE A 50 -10.43 -9.46 -6.83
C PHE A 50 -11.97 -9.50 -6.82
N LYS A 51 -12.57 -10.12 -5.79
CA LYS A 51 -14.03 -10.35 -5.75
C LYS A 51 -14.82 -9.13 -5.28
N SER A 52 -14.24 -8.31 -4.40
CA SER A 52 -14.93 -7.18 -3.79
C SER A 52 -14.32 -5.87 -4.26
N ILE A 53 -15.16 -4.94 -4.72
CA ILE A 53 -14.73 -3.60 -5.07
C ILE A 53 -15.06 -2.69 -3.89
N VAL A 54 -14.04 -2.03 -3.33
CA VAL A 54 -14.25 -0.96 -2.36
C VAL A 54 -14.77 0.25 -3.12
N PRO A 55 -15.96 0.78 -2.83
CA PRO A 55 -16.52 1.91 -3.57
C PRO A 55 -15.70 3.19 -3.35
N CYS A 56 -15.67 4.05 -4.37
CA CYS A 56 -15.15 5.41 -4.20
C CYS A 56 -16.06 6.19 -3.25
N ILE A 57 -15.45 7.00 -2.38
CA ILE A 57 -16.16 7.90 -1.46
C ILE A 57 -16.46 9.23 -2.17
N ASN A 58 -15.62 9.65 -3.11
CA ASN A 58 -15.80 10.88 -3.87
C ASN A 58 -15.87 10.62 -5.38
N HIS A 59 -16.32 11.64 -6.12
CA HIS A 59 -16.28 11.65 -7.59
C HIS A 59 -14.93 12.11 -8.16
N TYR A 60 -13.84 11.95 -7.39
CA TYR A 60 -12.52 12.44 -7.80
C TYR A 60 -11.84 11.44 -8.76
N ASP A 61 -11.38 11.90 -9.92
CA ASP A 61 -10.86 11.01 -10.97
C ASP A 61 -9.60 10.23 -10.50
N ILE A 62 -8.73 10.88 -9.72
CA ILE A 62 -7.58 10.25 -9.08
C ILE A 62 -8.02 9.07 -8.17
N GLU A 63 -9.16 9.18 -7.50
CA GLU A 63 -9.68 8.10 -6.66
C GLU A 63 -10.08 6.88 -7.51
N LYS A 64 -10.76 7.10 -8.66
CA LYS A 64 -11.08 6.02 -9.61
C LYS A 64 -9.81 5.38 -10.19
N GLN A 65 -8.81 6.20 -10.50
CA GLN A 65 -7.51 5.74 -10.98
C GLN A 65 -6.88 4.77 -9.97
N PHE A 66 -6.81 5.13 -8.69
CA PHE A 66 -6.26 4.25 -7.66
C PHE A 66 -7.16 3.04 -7.35
N GLN A 67 -8.48 3.16 -7.43
CA GLN A 67 -9.43 2.05 -7.20
C GLN A 67 -9.21 0.90 -8.18
N SER A 68 -8.98 1.24 -9.46
CA SER A 68 -8.77 0.25 -10.52
C SER A 68 -7.42 -0.47 -10.41
N VAL A 69 -6.40 0.22 -9.86
CA VAL A 69 -5.03 -0.29 -9.84
C VAL A 69 -4.63 -0.93 -8.51
N TYR A 70 -4.98 -0.33 -7.36
CA TYR A 70 -4.48 -0.74 -6.04
C TYR A 70 -5.24 -1.89 -5.40
N THR A 71 -4.54 -2.77 -4.68
CA THR A 71 -5.18 -3.74 -3.75
C THR A 71 -6.17 -3.04 -2.81
N ASN A 72 -7.23 -3.74 -2.38
CA ASN A 72 -8.27 -3.11 -1.55
C ASN A 72 -7.71 -2.52 -0.26
N SER A 73 -6.77 -3.21 0.38
CA SER A 73 -6.09 -2.71 1.59
C SER A 73 -5.36 -1.38 1.33
N LYS A 74 -4.63 -1.28 0.22
CA LYS A 74 -3.90 -0.06 -0.12
C LYS A 74 -4.82 1.06 -0.58
N PHE A 75 -5.87 0.73 -1.31
CA PHE A 75 -6.89 1.70 -1.70
C PHE A 75 -7.58 2.30 -0.47
N GLN A 76 -7.88 1.50 0.55
CA GLN A 76 -8.43 2.02 1.82
C GLN A 76 -7.46 2.93 2.57
N GLU A 77 -6.15 2.63 2.56
CA GLU A 77 -5.13 3.52 3.14
C GLU A 77 -5.10 4.87 2.39
N PHE A 78 -5.15 4.82 1.06
CA PHE A 78 -5.27 6.02 0.22
C PHE A 78 -6.55 6.81 0.51
N GLN A 79 -7.70 6.15 0.64
CA GLN A 79 -8.97 6.80 0.97
C GLN A 79 -8.90 7.55 2.30
N LYS A 80 -8.21 7.02 3.31
CA LYS A 80 -8.00 7.72 4.58
C LYS A 80 -7.24 9.04 4.39
N GLU A 81 -6.19 9.05 3.59
CA GLU A 81 -5.46 10.29 3.25
C GLU A 81 -6.33 11.24 2.41
N LEU A 82 -7.11 10.71 1.46
CA LEU A 82 -8.03 11.49 0.63
C LEU A 82 -9.13 12.16 1.45
N THR A 83 -9.70 11.48 2.45
CA THR A 83 -10.72 12.07 3.35
C THR A 83 -10.12 13.13 4.26
N ARG A 84 -8.93 12.87 4.82
CA ARG A 84 -8.25 13.83 5.71
C ARG A 84 -7.85 15.12 5.00
N LYS A 85 -7.65 15.07 3.68
CA LYS A 85 -7.32 16.23 2.88
C LYS A 85 -8.33 17.39 3.01
N ILE A 86 -9.60 17.09 3.29
CA ILE A 86 -10.68 18.09 3.34
C ILE A 86 -10.39 19.22 4.34
N TYR A 87 -9.57 18.96 5.35
CA TYR A 87 -9.22 19.91 6.41
C TYR A 87 -8.08 20.86 6.06
N TYR A 88 -7.46 20.73 4.88
CA TYR A 88 -6.23 21.44 4.56
C TYR A 88 -6.33 22.22 3.25
N TYR A 89 -5.78 23.43 3.25
CA TYR A 89 -5.73 24.32 2.10
C TYR A 89 -4.28 24.72 1.82
N PRO A 90 -3.75 24.43 0.61
CA PRO A 90 -2.41 24.83 0.23
C PRO A 90 -2.36 26.33 -0.05
N THR A 91 -1.40 27.02 0.55
CA THR A 91 -1.11 28.43 0.32
C THR A 91 0.06 28.54 -0.65
N PHE A 92 -0.09 29.27 -1.74
CA PHE A 92 1.00 29.54 -2.68
C PHE A 92 2.01 30.51 -2.06
N ILE A 93 3.29 30.16 -2.10
CA ILE A 93 4.36 30.98 -1.54
C ILE A 93 5.15 31.68 -2.63
N LYS A 94 5.69 30.90 -3.58
CA LYS A 94 6.53 31.44 -4.64
C LYS A 94 6.65 30.47 -5.82
N LYS A 95 7.11 30.99 -6.95
CA LYS A 95 7.49 30.22 -8.14
C LYS A 95 8.91 30.59 -8.55
N GLU A 96 9.77 29.59 -8.68
CA GLU A 96 11.16 29.72 -9.10
C GLU A 96 11.34 28.86 -10.36
N GLY A 97 11.23 29.50 -11.54
CA GLY A 97 11.22 28.80 -12.82
C GLY A 97 10.02 27.86 -12.95
N ALA A 98 10.29 26.58 -13.22
CA ALA A 98 9.27 25.53 -13.34
C ALA A 98 8.78 24.99 -11.98
N ILE A 99 9.40 25.41 -10.87
CA ILE A 99 9.10 24.90 -9.52
C ILE A 99 8.20 25.88 -8.79
N GLU A 100 7.05 25.41 -8.35
CA GLU A 100 6.13 26.12 -7.48
C GLU A 100 6.20 25.58 -6.05
N VAL A 101 6.22 26.50 -5.10
CA VAL A 101 6.29 26.19 -3.66
C VAL A 101 4.98 26.56 -3.00
N TYR A 102 4.39 25.58 -2.32
CA TYR A 102 3.17 25.70 -1.55
C TYR A 102 3.41 25.31 -0.09
N GLN A 103 2.60 25.85 0.81
CA GLN A 103 2.61 25.48 2.22
C GLN A 103 1.24 25.03 2.71
N VAL A 104 1.23 24.01 3.56
CA VAL A 104 0.03 23.53 4.25
C VAL A 104 0.32 23.49 5.75
N THR A 105 -0.57 24.05 6.55
CA THR A 105 -0.48 24.01 8.01
C THR A 105 -1.38 22.91 8.57
N GLU A 106 -0.84 22.09 9.46
CA GLU A 106 -1.55 21.00 10.13
C GLU A 106 -1.50 21.18 11.66
N ASP A 107 -2.67 21.24 12.29
CA ASP A 107 -2.80 21.25 13.77
C ASP A 107 -2.49 19.85 14.29
N MET A 108 -1.32 19.70 14.91
CA MET A 108 -0.88 18.46 15.53
C MET A 108 -0.94 18.54 17.05
N ARG A 109 -1.53 17.50 17.64
CA ARG A 109 -1.52 17.31 19.10
C ARG A 109 -0.22 16.64 19.52
N ILE A 110 0.67 17.39 20.15
CA ILE A 110 1.94 16.89 20.71
C ILE A 110 1.82 16.94 22.23
N GLY A 111 1.53 15.77 22.82
CA GLY A 111 1.17 15.66 24.23
C GLY A 111 -0.17 16.36 24.51
N ASP A 112 -0.17 17.29 25.45
CA ASP A 112 -1.37 18.05 25.82
C ASP A 112 -1.49 19.42 25.13
N LYS A 113 -0.55 19.75 24.24
CA LYS A 113 -0.55 21.01 23.48
C LYS A 113 -0.86 20.77 22.01
N ARG A 114 -1.64 21.69 21.42
CA ARG A 114 -1.81 21.82 19.97
C ARG A 114 -0.67 22.66 19.41
N LYS A 115 -0.08 22.21 18.31
CA LYS A 115 0.97 22.93 17.59
C LYS A 115 0.68 22.88 16.11
N ASP A 116 0.76 24.03 15.48
CA ASP A 116 0.70 24.14 14.03
C ASP A 116 2.05 23.72 13.43
N VAL A 117 2.01 22.72 12.57
CA VAL A 117 3.16 22.24 11.82
C VAL A 117 2.97 22.62 10.36
N VAL A 118 3.95 23.32 9.79
CA VAL A 118 3.93 23.73 8.38
C VAL A 118 4.68 22.71 7.54
N TYR A 119 4.06 22.31 6.42
CA TYR A 119 4.64 21.43 5.43
C TYR A 119 4.78 22.15 4.10
N ASP A 120 6.01 22.19 3.58
CA ASP A 120 6.30 22.63 2.22
C ASP A 120 5.96 21.53 1.20
N ILE A 121 5.38 21.95 0.09
CA ILE A 121 5.09 21.14 -1.09
C ILE A 121 5.76 21.81 -2.29
N LEU A 122 6.58 21.06 -3.01
CA LEU A 122 7.23 21.48 -4.24
C LEU A 122 6.55 20.79 -5.42
N LEU A 123 6.09 21.56 -6.39
CA LEU A 123 5.52 21.09 -7.65
C LEU A 123 6.39 21.56 -8.79
N ASN A 124 7.05 20.64 -9.49
CA ASN A 124 7.65 20.90 -10.79
C ASN A 124 6.58 20.67 -11.87
N GLU A 125 6.18 21.75 -12.56
CA GLU A 125 5.13 21.70 -13.58
C GLU A 125 5.58 21.00 -14.88
N GLU A 126 6.86 21.07 -15.25
CA GLU A 126 7.38 20.47 -16.49
C GLU A 126 7.42 18.94 -16.39
N GLU A 127 7.99 18.43 -15.31
CA GLU A 127 8.18 16.98 -15.10
C GLU A 127 6.99 16.32 -14.36
N PHE A 128 6.00 17.11 -13.97
CA PHE A 128 4.95 16.73 -13.02
C PHE A 128 5.56 16.04 -11.79
N GLU A 129 6.47 16.70 -11.09
CA GLU A 129 7.11 16.14 -9.89
C GLU A 129 6.63 16.88 -8.65
N VAL A 130 5.84 16.20 -7.82
CA VAL A 130 5.39 16.68 -6.53
C VAL A 130 6.20 16.04 -5.40
N LYS A 131 6.75 16.87 -4.53
CA LYS A 131 7.43 16.48 -3.29
C LYS A 131 6.78 17.19 -2.11
N CYS A 132 6.67 16.51 -0.97
CA CYS A 132 6.17 17.11 0.25
C CYS A 132 7.13 16.79 1.40
N SER A 133 7.42 17.79 2.22
CA SER A 133 8.27 17.67 3.41
C SER A 133 7.77 16.68 4.47
N CYS A 134 6.52 16.20 4.39
CA CYS A 134 6.05 15.11 5.24
C CYS A 134 6.64 13.73 4.87
N HIS A 135 7.23 13.59 3.68
CA HIS A 135 7.84 12.37 3.14
C HIS A 135 6.95 11.12 3.13
N HIS A 136 5.63 11.30 3.21
CA HIS A 136 4.70 10.18 3.32
C HIS A 136 4.75 9.24 2.12
N TYR A 137 5.00 9.77 0.92
CA TYR A 137 5.11 8.96 -0.29
C TYR A 137 6.38 8.10 -0.25
N GLU A 138 7.49 8.64 0.25
CA GLU A 138 8.76 7.94 0.38
C GLU A 138 8.65 6.80 1.41
N PHE A 139 7.93 7.04 2.52
CA PHE A 139 7.74 6.04 3.57
C PHE A 139 6.63 5.00 3.28
N ARG A 140 5.48 5.44 2.77
CA ARG A 140 4.29 4.58 2.57
C ARG A 140 4.07 4.19 1.12
N GLY A 141 4.59 4.96 0.17
CA GLY A 141 4.37 4.76 -1.26
C GLY A 141 2.99 5.18 -1.74
N ILE A 142 2.32 6.06 -0.99
CA ILE A 142 1.03 6.68 -1.36
C ILE A 142 1.15 8.18 -1.18
N LEU A 143 0.45 8.96 -2.00
CA LEU A 143 0.45 10.42 -1.88
C LEU A 143 -0.20 10.85 -0.55
N CYS A 144 0.43 11.77 0.17
CA CYS A 144 -0.15 12.32 1.40
C CYS A 144 -1.35 13.21 1.11
N ARG A 145 -2.17 13.41 2.15
CA ARG A 145 -3.22 14.44 2.18
C ARG A 145 -2.76 15.82 1.68
N HIS A 146 -1.55 16.29 2.03
CA HIS A 146 -1.06 17.62 1.63
C HIS A 146 -0.92 17.74 0.10
N VAL A 147 -0.29 16.74 -0.53
CA VAL A 147 -0.20 16.67 -2.00
C VAL A 147 -1.58 16.51 -2.63
N LEU A 148 -2.45 15.67 -2.06
CA LEU A 148 -3.80 15.46 -2.58
C LEU A 148 -4.69 16.72 -2.51
N CYS A 149 -4.43 17.64 -1.58
CA CYS A 149 -5.04 18.97 -1.56
C CYS A 149 -4.54 19.82 -2.72
N LEU A 150 -3.22 19.88 -2.92
CA LEU A 150 -2.63 20.64 -4.02
C LEU A 150 -3.10 20.14 -5.39
N LEU A 151 -3.14 18.82 -5.60
CA LEU A 151 -3.63 18.22 -6.85
C LEU A 151 -5.10 18.58 -7.14
N ARG A 152 -5.91 18.74 -6.10
CA ARG A 152 -7.30 19.21 -6.23
C ARG A 152 -7.33 20.67 -6.66
N GLU A 153 -6.53 21.53 -6.03
CA GLU A 153 -6.45 22.96 -6.34
C GLU A 153 -6.00 23.19 -7.79
N LYS A 154 -4.98 22.44 -8.24
CA LYS A 154 -4.49 22.44 -9.62
C LYS A 154 -5.42 21.75 -10.63
N ARG A 155 -6.58 21.22 -10.18
CA ARG A 155 -7.58 20.51 -11.00
C ARG A 155 -6.99 19.34 -11.80
N ILE A 156 -5.97 18.69 -11.24
CA ILE A 156 -5.36 17.52 -11.87
C ILE A 156 -6.29 16.32 -11.68
N LYS A 157 -6.58 15.65 -12.81
CA LYS A 157 -7.51 14.52 -12.86
C LYS A 157 -6.83 13.17 -12.70
N GLU A 158 -5.60 13.04 -13.17
CA GLU A 158 -4.84 11.80 -13.15
C GLU A 158 -3.41 12.06 -12.72
N VAL A 159 -2.86 11.12 -11.97
CA VAL A 159 -1.48 11.16 -11.52
C VAL A 159 -0.62 10.31 -12.47
N PRO A 160 0.59 10.73 -12.85
CA PRO A 160 1.50 9.92 -13.65
C PRO A 160 1.84 8.59 -12.98
N LEU A 161 2.12 7.59 -13.81
CA LEU A 161 2.39 6.21 -13.39
C LEU A 161 3.54 6.09 -12.38
N LYS A 162 4.48 7.04 -12.34
CA LYS A 162 5.59 7.06 -11.36
C LYS A 162 5.09 7.06 -9.91
N TYR A 163 3.91 7.60 -9.64
CA TYR A 163 3.30 7.60 -8.30
C TYR A 163 2.48 6.34 -7.99
N ILE A 164 2.35 5.43 -8.96
CA ILE A 164 1.65 4.15 -8.82
C ILE A 164 2.70 3.04 -8.74
N LEU A 165 3.04 2.65 -7.50
CA LEU A 165 4.08 1.65 -7.28
C LEU A 165 3.59 0.24 -7.60
N GLU A 166 4.41 -0.53 -8.32
CA GLU A 166 4.13 -1.92 -8.71
C GLU A 166 3.66 -2.77 -7.52
N ARG A 167 4.36 -2.72 -6.39
CA ARG A 167 4.06 -3.52 -5.19
C ARG A 167 2.63 -3.37 -4.65
N TRP A 168 1.94 -2.29 -4.99
CA TRP A 168 0.57 -2.01 -4.52
C TRP A 168 -0.51 -2.40 -5.53
N LYS A 169 -0.13 -2.79 -6.75
CA LYS A 169 -1.08 -3.17 -7.80
C LYS A 169 -1.76 -4.50 -7.49
N LYS A 170 -3.04 -4.64 -7.88
CA LYS A 170 -3.82 -5.89 -7.72
C LYS A 170 -3.21 -7.08 -8.45
N ASN A 171 -2.50 -6.83 -9.56
CA ASN A 171 -2.10 -7.87 -10.52
C ASN A 171 -0.62 -8.29 -10.43
N VAL A 172 0.03 -8.11 -9.28
CA VAL A 172 1.44 -8.53 -9.13
C VAL A 172 1.53 -10.02 -8.80
N LYS A 173 2.15 -10.80 -9.69
CA LYS A 173 2.63 -12.14 -9.34
C LYS A 173 3.81 -12.01 -8.36
N ARG A 174 3.56 -12.25 -7.07
CA ARG A 174 4.62 -12.14 -6.06
C ARG A 174 5.62 -13.29 -6.23
N LYS A 175 6.93 -12.98 -6.22
CA LYS A 175 8.00 -13.97 -6.50
C LYS A 175 7.99 -15.16 -5.51
N HIS A 176 7.54 -14.95 -4.27
CA HIS A 176 7.42 -16.04 -3.30
C HIS A 176 6.27 -17.02 -3.61
N ASN A 177 5.32 -16.67 -4.48
CA ASN A 177 4.32 -17.61 -4.99
C ASN A 177 4.95 -18.67 -5.93
N PHE A 178 6.18 -18.42 -6.43
CA PHE A 178 6.94 -19.38 -7.24
C PHE A 178 7.84 -20.28 -6.40
N ILE A 179 8.01 -19.97 -5.10
CA ILE A 179 8.63 -20.93 -4.18
C ILE A 179 7.58 -22.00 -3.94
N ARG A 180 7.65 -23.07 -4.74
CA ARG A 180 7.05 -24.35 -4.37
C ARG A 180 7.70 -24.76 -3.05
N CYS A 181 7.10 -24.39 -1.92
CA CYS A 181 7.22 -25.23 -0.74
C CYS A 181 6.69 -26.58 -1.22
N THR A 182 7.55 -27.59 -1.25
CA THR A 182 7.12 -28.96 -1.50
C THR A 182 6.20 -29.31 -0.34
N TYR A 183 4.90 -29.06 -0.52
CA TYR A 183 3.88 -29.46 0.43
C TYR A 183 3.87 -30.98 0.41
N SER A 184 4.56 -31.60 1.36
CA SER A 184 4.28 -33.00 1.68
C SER A 184 2.88 -33.04 2.32
N GLY A 185 1.83 -33.01 1.49
CA GLY A 185 0.45 -33.29 1.92
C GLY A 185 -0.68 -32.34 1.47
N MET A 186 -0.45 -31.28 0.68
CA MET A 186 -1.54 -30.37 0.23
C MET A 186 -1.96 -30.54 -1.25
N GLU A 187 -1.62 -31.64 -1.91
CA GLU A 187 -2.15 -31.93 -3.26
C GLU A 187 -3.67 -32.17 -3.26
N ASP A 188 -4.30 -32.34 -2.08
CA ASP A 188 -5.69 -32.80 -1.96
C ASP A 188 -6.71 -31.83 -1.35
N THR A 189 -6.33 -30.59 -1.00
CA THR A 189 -7.37 -29.63 -0.55
C THR A 189 -8.18 -29.11 -1.74
N SER A 190 -9.52 -29.11 -1.59
CA SER A 190 -10.46 -28.65 -2.62
C SER A 190 -10.25 -27.19 -3.02
N VAL A 191 -9.63 -26.38 -2.15
CA VAL A 191 -9.25 -24.99 -2.38
C VAL A 191 -8.01 -24.89 -3.28
N ALA A 192 -6.98 -25.71 -3.06
CA ALA A 192 -5.78 -25.75 -3.89
C ALA A 192 -6.10 -26.23 -5.32
N LYS A 193 -6.90 -27.31 -5.45
CA LYS A 193 -7.37 -27.82 -6.75
C LYS A 193 -8.20 -26.78 -7.53
N ARG A 194 -9.01 -25.96 -6.83
CA ARG A 194 -9.77 -24.87 -7.47
C ARG A 194 -8.86 -23.74 -7.94
N PHE A 195 -7.85 -23.36 -7.15
CA PHE A 195 -6.90 -22.33 -7.54
C PHE A 195 -6.09 -22.73 -8.78
N ASP A 196 -5.61 -23.98 -8.83
CA ASP A 196 -4.91 -24.54 -10.00
C ASP A 196 -5.82 -24.60 -11.23
N MET A 197 -7.09 -24.99 -11.05
CA MET A 197 -8.09 -25.01 -12.13
C MET A 197 -8.36 -23.61 -12.69
N PHE A 198 -8.47 -22.58 -11.85
CA PHE A 198 -8.64 -21.20 -12.32
C PHE A 198 -7.40 -20.65 -13.01
N CYS A 199 -6.19 -21.00 -12.55
CA CYS A 199 -4.95 -20.65 -13.23
C CYS A 199 -4.85 -21.32 -14.62
N ALA A 200 -5.30 -22.58 -14.75
CA ALA A 200 -5.31 -23.33 -16.00
C ALA A 200 -6.35 -22.80 -17.01
N ILE A 201 -7.56 -22.43 -16.57
CA ILE A 201 -8.61 -21.87 -17.43
C ILE A 201 -8.19 -20.54 -18.04
N HIS A 202 -7.43 -19.72 -17.30
CA HIS A 202 -6.90 -18.46 -17.82
C HIS A 202 -5.75 -18.66 -18.82
N PHE A 203 -5.00 -19.76 -18.74
CA PHE A 203 -3.93 -20.09 -19.69
C PHE A 203 -4.46 -20.40 -21.09
N MET A 204 -5.61 -21.09 -21.19
CA MET A 204 -6.20 -21.43 -22.49
C MET A 204 -6.88 -20.25 -23.21
N LYS A 205 -7.31 -19.22 -22.48
CA LYS A 205 -7.92 -18.01 -23.07
C LYS A 205 -6.91 -17.02 -23.67
N TRP A 206 -5.61 -17.25 -23.50
CA TRP A 206 -4.55 -16.35 -23.97
C TRP A 206 -3.63 -16.97 -25.05
N GLN A 207 -3.98 -18.15 -25.59
CA GLN A 207 -3.31 -18.77 -26.75
C GLN A 207 -4.15 -18.75 -28.04
N LYS A 208 -5.19 -17.90 -28.12
CA LYS A 208 -5.89 -17.59 -29.37
C LYS A 208 -6.03 -16.09 -29.53
#